data_AF-A0A3R6IE17-F1
#
_entry.id   AF-A0A3R6IE17-F1
#
_cell.length_a   1.000
_cell.length_b   1.000
_cell.length_c   1.000
_cell.angle_alpha   90.00
_cell.angle_beta   90.00
_cell.angle_gamma   90.00
#
_symmetry.space_group_name_H-M   'P 1'
#
loop_
_entity.id
_entity.type
_entity.pdbx_description
1 polymer ?
#
loop_
_entity_poly.entity_id
_entity_poly.type
_entity_poly.pdbx_seq_one_letter_code
_entity_poly.pdbx_strand_id
1 'polypeptide(L)'
;MAANKVIKTRIINYSKTRDTYIAYRKSGYSKKFYEARRDEITLHKAAKESFSKLPAGKIPKVKDLNEEFVRLLYEKKSAYSEYKK
;
A
#
# COMPACT_ATOMS: atom_id res chain seq x y z
N MET A 1 12.99 -2.55 -6.69
CA MET A 1 12.10 -1.45 -7.16
C MET A 1 10.60 -1.80 -7.20
N ALA A 2 10.19 -3.05 -7.50
CA ALA A 2 8.77 -3.42 -7.54
C ALA A 2 8.07 -3.43 -6.16
N ALA A 3 8.77 -3.87 -5.10
CA ALA A 3 8.22 -3.98 -3.75
C ALA A 3 7.73 -2.63 -3.18
N ASN A 4 8.52 -1.55 -3.27
CA ASN A 4 8.14 -0.23 -2.74
C ASN A 4 6.92 0.36 -3.48
N LYS A 5 6.81 0.13 -4.80
CA LYS A 5 5.62 0.55 -5.58
C LYS A 5 4.36 -0.18 -5.11
N VAL A 6 4.44 -1.50 -4.91
CA VAL A 6 3.32 -2.30 -4.42
C VAL A 6 2.90 -1.86 -3.03
N ILE A 7 3.85 -1.72 -2.09
CA ILE A 7 3.57 -1.28 -0.71
C ILE A 7 2.92 0.11 -0.71
N LYS A 8 3.44 1.06 -1.50
CA LYS A 8 2.85 2.41 -1.65
C LYS A 8 1.39 2.35 -2.12
N THR A 9 1.09 1.57 -3.15
CA THR A 9 -0.28 1.37 -3.64
C THR A 9 -1.19 0.77 -2.57
N ARG A 10 -0.71 -0.21 -1.80
CA ARG A 10 -1.47 -0.81 -0.71
C ARG A 10 -1.76 0.19 0.40
N ILE A 11 -0.82 1.07 0.77
CA ILE A 11 -1.04 2.13 1.77
C ILE A 11 -2.12 3.10 1.32
N ILE A 12 -2.07 3.53 0.05
CA ILE A 12 -3.08 4.43 -0.52
C ILE A 12 -4.46 3.74 -0.53
N ASN A 13 -4.54 2.50 -0.99
CA ASN A 13 -5.79 1.74 -1.04
C ASN A 13 -6.37 1.54 0.36
N TYR A 14 -5.54 1.19 1.34
CA TYR A 14 -5.96 1.04 2.74
C TYR A 14 -6.55 2.34 3.29
N SER A 15 -5.88 3.48 3.04
CA SER A 15 -6.35 4.79 3.48
C SER A 15 -7.69 5.17 2.83
N LYS A 16 -7.83 5.00 1.51
CA LYS A 16 -9.04 5.37 0.77
C LYS A 16 -10.26 4.52 1.14
N THR A 17 -10.05 3.25 1.46
CA THR A 17 -11.12 2.28 1.78
C THR A 17 -11.40 2.18 3.28
N ARG A 18 -10.66 2.91 4.12
CA ARG A 18 -10.75 2.83 5.58
C ARG A 18 -12.15 3.16 6.09
N ASP A 19 -12.75 4.25 5.59
CA ASP A 19 -14.06 4.70 6.08
C ASP A 19 -15.17 3.73 5.68
N THR A 20 -15.14 3.21 4.44
CA THR A 20 -16.03 2.15 3.98
C THR A 20 -15.91 0.89 4.84
N TYR A 21 -14.70 0.49 5.20
CA TYR A 21 -14.48 -0.68 6.06
C TYR A 21 -14.92 -0.43 7.51
N ILE A 22 -14.76 0.78 8.04
CA ILE A 22 -15.28 1.16 9.37
C ILE A 22 -16.81 1.13 9.37
N ALA A 23 -17.47 1.68 8.35
CA ALA A 23 -18.91 1.62 8.19
C ALA A 23 -19.41 0.16 8.10
N TYR A 24 -18.71 -0.67 7.33
CA TYR A 24 -19.00 -2.11 7.26
C TYR A 24 -18.92 -2.79 8.63
N ARG A 25 -17.88 -2.52 9.42
CA ARG A 25 -17.76 -3.04 10.79
C ARG A 25 -18.86 -2.54 11.71
N LYS A 26 -19.20 -1.25 11.64
CA LYS A 26 -20.28 -0.64 12.44
C LYS A 26 -21.65 -1.22 12.10
N SER A 27 -21.88 -1.60 10.84
CA SER A 27 -23.10 -2.29 10.40
C SER A 27 -23.21 -3.74 10.90
N GLY A 28 -22.28 -4.22 11.73
CA GLY A 28 -22.25 -5.61 12.20
C GLY A 28 -21.93 -6.61 11.09
N TYR A 29 -21.11 -6.21 10.12
CA TYR A 29 -20.77 -7.02 8.94
C TYR A 29 -21.98 -7.38 8.07
N SER A 30 -22.94 -6.46 7.92
CA SER A 30 -24.13 -6.63 7.09
C SER A 30 -23.80 -7.15 5.69
N LYS A 31 -24.45 -8.25 5.30
CA LYS A 31 -24.28 -8.87 3.98
C LYS A 31 -24.65 -7.93 2.83
N LYS A 32 -25.74 -7.16 2.99
CA LYS A 32 -26.16 -6.15 2.00
C LYS A 32 -25.11 -5.07 1.79
N PHE A 33 -24.49 -4.60 2.88
CA PHE A 33 -23.41 -3.62 2.79
C PHE A 33 -22.16 -4.22 2.12
N TYR A 34 -21.84 -5.46 2.46
CA TYR A 34 -20.72 -6.18 1.84
C TYR A 34 -20.89 -6.29 0.32
N GLU A 35 -22.07 -6.65 -0.15
CA GLU A 35 -22.34 -6.79 -1.59
C GLU A 35 -22.27 -5.44 -2.32
N ALA A 36 -22.82 -4.37 -1.74
CA ALA A 36 -22.80 -3.03 -2.34
C ALA A 36 -21.39 -2.40 -2.40
N ARG A 37 -20.48 -2.78 -1.50
CA ARG A 37 -19.12 -2.20 -1.37
C ARG A 37 -18.03 -3.27 -1.47
N ARG A 38 -18.32 -4.38 -2.16
CA ARG A 38 -17.50 -5.59 -2.17
C ARG A 38 -16.06 -5.31 -2.56
N ASP A 39 -15.86 -4.54 -3.62
CA ASP A 39 -14.54 -4.25 -4.18
C ASP A 39 -13.70 -3.44 -3.19
N GLU A 40 -14.28 -2.38 -2.60
CA GLU A 40 -13.61 -1.56 -1.59
C GLU A 40 -13.21 -2.36 -0.35
N ILE A 41 -14.13 -3.21 0.16
CA ILE A 41 -13.87 -4.04 1.34
C ILE A 41 -12.79 -5.09 1.04
N THR A 42 -12.81 -5.69 -0.15
CA THR A 42 -11.81 -6.67 -0.58
C THR A 42 -10.43 -6.01 -0.74
N LEU A 43 -10.37 -4.83 -1.36
CA LEU A 43 -9.14 -4.05 -1.49
C LEU A 43 -8.56 -3.65 -0.13
N HIS A 44 -9.42 -3.24 0.81
CA HIS A 44 -9.00 -2.92 2.18
C HIS A 44 -8.37 -4.13 2.88
N LYS A 45 -9.05 -5.28 2.84
CA LYS A 45 -8.58 -6.53 3.44
C LYS A 45 -7.24 -6.98 2.84
N ALA A 46 -7.13 -6.98 1.52
CA ALA A 46 -5.89 -7.34 0.82
C ALA A 46 -4.73 -6.39 1.16
N ALA A 47 -5.01 -5.08 1.27
CA ALA A 47 -4.00 -4.11 1.71
C ALA A 47 -3.55 -4.39 3.15
N LYS A 48 -4.50 -4.60 4.08
CA LYS A 48 -4.21 -4.93 5.47
C LYS A 48 -3.37 -6.21 5.60
N GLU A 49 -3.70 -7.26 4.86
CA GLU A 49 -2.96 -8.52 4.86
C GLU A 49 -1.53 -8.35 4.32
N SER A 50 -1.34 -7.49 3.30
CA SER A 50 -0.01 -7.20 2.78
C SER A 50 0.91 -6.56 3.83
N PHE A 51 0.35 -5.78 4.77
CA PHE A 51 1.11 -5.18 5.86
C PHE A 51 1.50 -6.18 6.95
N SER A 52 0.66 -7.18 7.23
CA SER A 52 1.01 -8.24 8.20
C SER A 52 2.17 -9.11 7.74
N LYS A 53 2.48 -9.13 6.44
CA LYS A 53 3.62 -9.85 5.86
C LYS A 53 4.92 -9.04 5.86
N LEU A 54 4.90 -7.77 6.29
CA LEU A 54 6.10 -6.95 6.35
C LEU A 54 6.95 -7.30 7.58
N PRO A 55 8.28 -7.46 7.43
CA PRO A 55 9.18 -7.68 8.55
C PRO A 55 9.10 -6.48 9.51
N ALA A 56 9.00 -6.76 10.81
CA ALA A 56 8.81 -5.82 11.91
C ALA A 56 7.40 -5.22 12.10
N GLY A 57 6.39 -5.56 11.27
CA GLY A 57 5.01 -5.08 11.46
C GLY A 57 4.85 -3.55 11.40
N LYS A 58 5.92 -2.82 11.06
CA LYS A 58 5.93 -1.37 10.90
C LYS A 58 5.49 -1.06 9.48
N ILE A 59 4.36 -0.37 9.36
CA ILE A 59 3.89 0.15 8.08
C ILE A 59 4.68 1.43 7.77
N PRO A 60 5.55 1.44 6.74
CA PRO A 60 6.31 2.62 6.39
C PRO A 60 5.38 3.75 5.92
N LYS A 61 5.75 5.02 6.15
CA LYS A 61 4.96 6.13 5.62
C LYS A 61 5.14 6.23 4.12
N VAL A 62 4.10 6.67 3.41
CA VAL A 62 4.16 6.88 1.95
C VAL A 62 5.27 7.86 1.55
N LYS A 63 5.53 8.87 2.40
CA LYS A 63 6.60 9.85 2.20
C LYS A 63 7.97 9.19 2.21
N ASP A 64 8.27 8.41 3.24
CA ASP A 64 9.56 7.70 3.41
C ASP A 64 9.82 6.75 2.23
N LEU A 65 8.79 5.99 1.79
CA LEU A 65 8.87 5.13 0.61
C LEU A 65 9.16 5.91 -0.69
N ASN A 66 8.65 7.13 -0.80
CA ASN A 66 8.86 7.97 -1.98
C ASN A 66 10.27 8.54 -2.02
N GLU A 67 10.81 8.96 -0.87
CA GLU A 67 12.18 9.44 -0.73
C GLU A 67 13.19 8.33 -1.03
N GLU A 68 12.99 7.13 -0.48
CA GLU A 68 13.83 5.96 -0.76
C GLU A 68 13.77 5.57 -2.25
N PHE A 69 12.59 5.64 -2.87
CA PHE A 69 12.44 5.38 -4.30
C PHE A 69 13.19 6.40 -5.16
N VAL A 70 13.11 7.70 -4.84
CA VAL A 70 13.85 8.75 -5.55
C VAL A 70 15.35 8.57 -5.38
N ARG A 71 15.82 8.26 -4.16
CA ARG A 71 17.23 7.96 -3.89
C ARG A 71 17.73 6.76 -4.68
N LEU A 72 17.01 5.63 -4.66
CA LEU A 72 17.37 4.44 -5.43
C LEU A 72 17.38 4.69 -6.95
N LEU A 73 16.49 5.55 -7.45
CA LEU A 73 16.52 5.96 -8.85
C LEU A 73 17.75 6.81 -9.18
N TYR A 74 18.13 7.71 -8.28
CA TYR A 74 19.33 8.52 -8.45
C TYR A 74 20.60 7.65 -8.40
N GLU A 75 20.73 6.77 -7.42
CA GLU A 75 21.84 5.81 -7.31
C GLU A 75 21.92 4.91 -8.54
N LYS A 76 20.79 4.37 -9.03
CA LYS A 76 20.75 3.60 -10.29
C LYS A 76 21.24 4.44 -11.47
N LYS A 77 20.79 5.69 -11.60
CA LYS A 77 21.18 6.57 -12.71
C LYS A 77 22.67 6.92 -12.65
N SER A 78 23.20 7.18 -11.46
CA SER A 78 24.62 7.45 -11.23
C SER A 78 25.48 6.22 -11.54
N ALA A 79 25.12 5.04 -11.03
CA ALA A 79 25.83 3.80 -11.33
C ALA A 79 25.82 3.46 -12.83
N TYR A 80 24.70 3.70 -13.53
CA TYR A 80 24.63 3.51 -14.99
C TYR A 80 25.48 4.51 -15.77
N SER A 81 25.70 5.72 -15.24
CA SER A 81 26.56 6.72 -15.89
C SER A 81 28.04 6.38 -15.78
N GLU A 82 28.44 5.70 -14.70
CA GLU A 82 29.82 5.20 -14.55
C GLU A 82 30.13 4.03 -15.47
N TYR A 83 29.13 3.20 -15.79
CA TYR A 83 29.29 2.06 -16.72
C TYR A 83 29.26 2.47 -18.21
N LYS A 84 28.94 3.74 -18.52
CA LYS A 84 28.79 4.26 -19.89
C LYS A 84 29.96 5.15 -20.33
N LYS A 85 31.00 5.26 -19.50
CA LYS A 85 32.32 5.82 -19.85
C LYS A 85 33.22 4.71 -20.35
#